data_AF-A0AAW3WAG5-F1
#
_entry.id   AF-A0AAW3WAG5-F1
#
_cell.length_a   1.000
_cell.length_b   1.000
_cell.length_c   1.000
_cell.angle_alpha   90.00
_cell.angle_beta   90.00
_cell.angle_gamma   90.00
#
_symmetry.space_group_name_H-M   'P 1'
#
loop_
_entity.id
_entity.type
_entity.pdbx_description
1 polymer ?
#
loop_
_entity_poly.entity_id
_entity_poly.type
_entity_poly.pdbx_seq_one_letter_code
_entity_poly.pdbx_strand_id
1 'polypeptide(L)'
;MSKSILEYQKSSEKLINVLKTNKKVLAIFAFGSIISGDLWEESDIDLFIVYKEIFDNVRDIYSEILGVPVHIKVLNKESFLELYESNGNKGVIRNLLISSKIIFSRDDEIESIFNKAKYSLDKYRETWNLVYLGNVIKDIRVTKKYLQNNSVFTSYEVLIRALDSFAKLYLNLNGYTVSKDAVKMAINLNNKFNVIVDNLFNDKCAKENIQNAVDYIENFLDENINEAAKSLLDYLYEKNAFLSSFEIKNSDEFKEFNIKIEDILKELYKRKLIMKDTKNLDLPSNEKLVRENVYSYKSYEAQSKK
;
A
#
# COMPACT_ATOMS: atom_id res chain seq x y z
N MET A 1 -35.45 4.79 3.67
CA MET A 1 -35.45 5.82 2.61
C MET A 1 -34.02 6.00 2.18
N SER A 2 -33.71 5.87 0.89
CA SER A 2 -32.37 6.17 0.36
C SER A 2 -32.04 7.62 0.67
N LYS A 3 -30.96 7.87 1.42
CA LYS A 3 -30.52 9.24 1.70
C LYS A 3 -30.12 9.90 0.39
N SER A 4 -30.67 11.07 0.11
CA SER A 4 -30.34 11.82 -1.10
C SER A 4 -28.97 12.47 -0.95
N ILE A 5 -28.25 12.64 -2.07
CA ILE A 5 -26.99 13.41 -2.13
C ILE A 5 -27.15 14.80 -1.50
N LEU A 6 -28.34 15.39 -1.65
CA LEU A 6 -28.68 16.70 -1.09
C LEU A 6 -28.69 16.70 0.44
N GLU A 7 -29.20 15.65 1.08
CA GLU A 7 -29.18 15.52 2.55
C GLU A 7 -27.75 15.38 3.06
N TYR A 8 -26.93 14.57 2.39
CA TYR A 8 -25.52 14.41 2.72
C TYR A 8 -24.74 15.74 2.64
N GLN A 9 -24.97 16.52 1.58
CA GLN A 9 -24.39 17.84 1.40
C GLN A 9 -24.80 18.81 2.51
N LYS A 10 -26.11 18.89 2.83
CA LYS A 10 -26.63 19.74 3.91
C LYS A 10 -26.05 19.35 5.27
N SER A 11 -25.94 18.05 5.56
CA SER A 11 -25.35 17.56 6.80
C SER A 11 -23.86 17.89 6.91
N SER A 12 -23.11 17.72 5.81
CA SER A 12 -21.69 18.07 5.74
C SER A 12 -21.47 19.58 5.93
N GLU A 13 -22.23 20.42 5.24
CA GLU A 13 -22.16 21.88 5.39
C GLU A 13 -22.46 22.32 6.83
N LYS A 14 -23.53 21.78 7.43
CA LYS A 14 -23.90 22.08 8.82
C LYS A 14 -22.77 21.71 9.79
N LEU A 15 -22.20 20.51 9.64
CA LEU A 15 -21.10 20.04 10.48
C LEU A 15 -19.84 20.91 10.31
N ILE A 16 -19.42 21.16 9.06
CA ILE A 16 -18.24 21.97 8.75
C ILE A 16 -18.38 23.38 9.32
N ASN A 17 -19.57 23.99 9.21
CA ASN A 17 -19.82 25.32 9.75
C ASN A 17 -19.70 25.37 11.28
N VAL A 18 -20.24 24.38 11.99
CA VAL A 18 -20.06 24.27 13.45
C VAL A 18 -18.58 24.16 13.79
N LEU A 19 -17.83 23.27 13.11
CA LEU A 19 -16.41 23.06 13.38
C LEU A 19 -15.56 24.31 13.11
N LYS A 20 -15.85 25.05 12.03
CA LYS A 20 -15.15 26.31 11.69
C LYS A 20 -15.25 27.38 12.77
N THR A 21 -16.39 27.46 13.47
CA THR A 21 -16.58 28.45 14.55
C THR A 21 -15.75 28.15 15.81
N ASN A 22 -15.33 26.90 16.01
CA ASN A 22 -14.51 26.52 17.15
C ASN A 22 -13.05 26.99 16.96
N LYS A 23 -12.59 27.91 17.81
CA LYS A 23 -11.23 28.48 17.77
C LYS A 23 -10.10 27.43 17.94
N LYS A 24 -10.39 26.30 18.58
CA LYS A 24 -9.43 25.21 18.80
C LYS A 24 -9.34 24.22 17.63
N VAL A 25 -10.25 24.26 16.65
CA VAL A 25 -10.11 23.52 15.41
C VAL A 25 -9.10 24.24 14.51
N LEU A 26 -7.98 23.61 14.22
CA LEU A 26 -6.90 24.19 13.41
C LEU A 26 -7.07 23.90 11.93
N ALA A 27 -7.42 22.65 11.60
CA ALA A 27 -7.67 22.24 10.22
C ALA A 27 -8.76 21.16 10.15
N ILE A 28 -9.44 21.09 8.99
CA ILE A 28 -10.45 20.10 8.65
C ILE A 28 -10.11 19.53 7.28
N PHE A 29 -9.96 18.22 7.22
CA PHE A 29 -9.80 17.46 5.98
C PHE A 29 -11.02 16.58 5.78
N ALA A 30 -11.53 16.52 4.55
CA ALA A 30 -12.52 15.52 4.15
C ALA A 30 -11.80 14.38 3.44
N PHE A 31 -12.19 13.14 3.71
CA PHE A 31 -11.66 11.94 3.07
C PHE A 31 -12.81 10.96 2.75
N GLY A 32 -12.51 9.77 2.22
CA GLY A 32 -13.54 8.78 1.95
C GLY A 32 -14.43 9.13 0.76
N SER A 33 -15.68 8.65 0.79
CA SER A 33 -16.56 8.62 -0.40
C SER A 33 -16.92 10.00 -0.95
N ILE A 34 -16.93 11.03 -0.10
CA ILE A 34 -17.14 12.42 -0.53
C ILE A 34 -16.00 12.94 -1.43
N ILE A 35 -14.79 12.41 -1.26
CA ILE A 35 -13.62 12.78 -2.08
C ILE A 35 -13.52 11.92 -3.33
N SER A 36 -13.78 10.61 -3.22
CA SER A 36 -13.75 9.69 -4.36
C SER A 36 -14.96 9.80 -5.28
N GLY A 37 -16.07 10.40 -4.82
CA GLY A 37 -17.28 10.60 -5.63
C GLY A 37 -18.17 9.35 -5.77
N ASP A 38 -17.91 8.33 -4.96
CA ASP A 38 -18.63 7.04 -4.90
C ASP A 38 -19.58 6.98 -3.69
N LEU A 39 -20.27 8.09 -3.41
CA LEU A 39 -21.26 8.17 -2.34
C LEU A 39 -22.41 7.19 -2.58
N TRP A 40 -22.79 6.46 -1.53
CA TRP A 40 -23.92 5.55 -1.50
C TRP A 40 -24.69 5.67 -0.17
N GLU A 41 -25.82 4.97 -0.05
CA GLU A 41 -26.78 5.20 1.04
C GLU A 41 -26.25 4.94 2.46
N GLU A 42 -25.25 4.06 2.61
CA GLU A 42 -24.57 3.78 3.89
C GLU A 42 -23.24 4.53 4.04
N SER A 43 -22.96 5.53 3.19
CA SER A 43 -21.75 6.34 3.35
C SER A 43 -21.82 7.24 4.58
N ASP A 44 -20.72 7.27 5.32
CA ASP A 44 -20.48 8.21 6.41
C ASP A 44 -19.94 9.54 5.88
N ILE A 45 -20.12 10.62 6.63
CA ILE A 45 -19.35 11.85 6.48
C ILE A 45 -18.02 11.67 7.20
N ASP A 46 -16.97 11.47 6.42
CA ASP A 46 -15.61 11.20 6.88
C ASP A 46 -14.77 12.49 6.97
N LEU A 47 -14.44 12.92 8.20
CA LEU A 47 -13.59 14.08 8.45
C LEU A 47 -12.38 13.74 9.32
N PHE A 48 -11.25 14.36 9.02
CA PHE A 48 -10.09 14.39 9.90
C PHE A 48 -9.87 15.81 10.40
N ILE A 49 -9.73 15.97 11.71
CA ILE A 49 -9.62 17.26 12.38
C ILE A 49 -8.30 17.34 13.11
N VAL A 50 -7.53 18.38 12.81
CA VAL A 50 -6.39 18.77 13.66
C VAL A 50 -6.92 19.78 14.67
N TYR A 51 -6.79 19.44 15.95
CA TYR A 51 -7.28 20.22 17.06
C TYR A 51 -6.10 20.76 17.88
N LYS A 52 -6.27 21.87 18.57
CA LYS A 52 -5.14 22.58 19.18
C LYS A 52 -4.44 21.77 20.28
N GLU A 53 -5.20 21.15 21.19
CA GLU A 53 -4.69 20.47 22.40
C GLU A 53 -5.62 19.29 22.74
N ILE A 54 -5.23 18.36 23.65
CA ILE A 54 -6.02 17.25 24.25
C ILE A 54 -5.86 15.87 23.58
N PHE A 55 -5.73 15.79 22.26
CA PHE A 55 -5.80 14.49 21.55
C PHE A 55 -4.42 13.98 21.13
N ASP A 56 -3.66 13.40 22.06
CA ASP A 56 -2.28 12.88 21.81
C ASP A 56 -2.24 11.63 20.91
N ASN A 57 -3.39 10.98 20.74
CA ASN A 57 -3.55 9.86 19.82
C ASN A 57 -4.79 10.09 18.96
N VAL A 58 -4.82 9.43 17.79
CA VAL A 58 -5.99 9.50 16.91
C VAL A 58 -7.20 8.96 17.65
N ARG A 59 -8.21 9.80 17.81
CA ARG A 59 -9.49 9.43 18.41
C ARG A 59 -10.57 9.40 17.35
N ASP A 60 -11.25 8.25 17.25
CA ASP A 60 -12.45 8.09 16.45
C ASP A 60 -13.68 8.60 17.21
N ILE A 61 -14.51 9.41 16.54
CA ILE A 61 -15.77 9.95 17.04
C ILE A 61 -16.85 9.59 16.02
N TYR A 62 -17.90 8.94 16.49
CA TYR A 62 -19.07 8.58 15.69
C TYR A 62 -20.25 9.45 16.12
N SER A 63 -20.96 10.01 15.15
CA SER A 63 -22.11 10.88 15.38
C SER A 63 -23.12 10.77 14.25
N GLU A 64 -24.19 11.54 14.35
CA GLU A 64 -25.22 11.64 13.31
C GLU A 64 -25.65 13.11 13.17
N ILE A 65 -25.69 13.61 11.94
CA ILE A 65 -26.14 14.97 11.62
C ILE A 65 -27.26 14.87 10.60
N LEU A 66 -28.46 15.32 10.99
CA LEU A 66 -29.69 15.25 10.18
C LEU A 66 -29.95 13.84 9.61
N GLY A 67 -29.73 12.79 10.41
CA GLY A 67 -29.92 11.41 9.96
C GLY A 67 -28.75 10.84 9.14
N VAL A 68 -27.67 11.60 8.91
CA VAL A 68 -26.48 11.13 8.18
C VAL A 68 -25.37 10.78 9.18
N PRO A 69 -24.87 9.53 9.19
CA PRO A 69 -23.72 9.11 9.96
C PRO A 69 -22.49 9.98 9.70
N VAL A 70 -21.73 10.21 10.76
CA VAL A 70 -20.53 11.02 10.74
C VAL A 70 -19.42 10.25 11.44
N HIS A 71 -18.29 10.11 10.75
CA HIS A 71 -17.05 9.59 11.33
C HIS A 71 -15.99 10.69 11.34
N ILE A 72 -15.59 11.11 12.53
CA ILE A 72 -14.53 12.09 12.72
C ILE A 72 -13.32 11.40 13.36
N LYS A 73 -12.16 11.58 12.73
CA LYS A 73 -10.86 11.32 13.36
C LYS A 73 -10.30 12.64 13.86
N VAL A 74 -9.89 12.71 15.13
CA VAL A 74 -9.29 13.91 15.71
C VAL A 74 -7.92 13.62 16.31
N LEU A 75 -6.99 14.56 16.13
CA LEU A 75 -5.62 14.50 16.63
C LEU A 75 -5.15 15.92 17.00
N ASN A 76 -4.26 16.05 17.98
CA ASN A 76 -3.61 17.33 18.30
C ASN A 76 -2.62 17.73 17.19
N LYS A 77 -2.09 18.96 17.25
CA LYS A 77 -1.12 19.44 16.26
C LYS A 77 0.22 18.71 16.35
N GLU A 78 0.80 18.62 17.55
CA GLU A 78 2.14 18.07 17.75
C GLU A 78 2.25 16.63 17.24
N SER A 79 1.32 15.77 17.64
CA SER A 79 1.24 14.38 17.19
C SER A 79 0.90 14.26 15.70
N PHE A 80 0.15 15.21 15.12
CA PHE A 80 -0.07 15.24 13.68
C PHE A 80 1.22 15.47 12.90
N LEU A 81 2.05 16.42 13.35
CA LEU A 81 3.35 16.72 12.75
C LEU A 81 4.32 15.54 12.92
N GLU A 82 4.40 14.98 14.12
CA GLU A 82 5.25 13.83 14.43
C GLU A 82 4.90 12.62 13.55
N LEU A 83 3.61 12.28 13.44
CA LEU A 83 3.16 11.16 12.61
C LEU A 83 3.35 11.40 11.11
N TYR A 84 3.36 12.66 10.65
CA TYR A 84 3.68 12.98 9.27
C TYR A 84 5.17 12.80 8.94
N GLU A 85 6.05 13.27 9.83
CA GLU A 85 7.51 13.18 9.68
C GLU A 85 8.03 11.77 9.94
N SER A 86 7.32 10.99 10.77
CA SER A 86 7.66 9.59 10.95
C SER A 86 7.64 8.89 9.59
N ASN A 87 8.77 8.29 9.21
CA ASN A 87 8.80 7.43 8.04
C ASN A 87 7.93 6.17 8.24
N GLY A 88 7.42 5.97 9.48
CA GLY A 88 6.78 4.78 10.00
C GLY A 88 5.35 4.45 10.41
N ASN A 89 5.22 3.18 10.81
CA ASN A 89 4.09 2.28 11.07
C ASN A 89 2.69 2.62 10.56
N LYS A 90 2.62 3.42 9.49
CA LYS A 90 1.68 3.40 8.36
C LYS A 90 1.74 4.66 7.50
N GLY A 91 2.62 5.64 7.77
CA GLY A 91 2.52 6.96 7.12
C GLY A 91 1.07 7.45 7.14
N VAL A 92 0.35 7.18 8.26
CA VAL A 92 -1.12 7.24 8.32
C VAL A 92 -1.58 8.62 7.88
N ILE A 93 -0.93 9.63 8.46
CA ILE A 93 -1.19 11.03 8.16
C ILE A 93 -0.81 11.33 6.71
N ARG A 94 0.36 10.92 6.22
CA ARG A 94 0.75 11.13 4.82
C ARG A 94 -0.25 10.53 3.83
N ASN A 95 -0.64 9.28 4.02
CA ASN A 95 -1.61 8.56 3.17
C ASN A 95 -3.02 9.18 3.25
N LEU A 96 -3.43 9.60 4.45
CA LEU A 96 -4.66 10.35 4.65
C LEU A 96 -4.61 11.69 3.89
N LEU A 97 -3.51 12.45 3.99
CA LEU A 97 -3.37 13.74 3.30
C LEU A 97 -3.38 13.55 1.77
N ILE A 98 -2.70 12.53 1.25
CA ILE A 98 -2.71 12.17 -0.16
C ILE A 98 -4.14 11.88 -0.66
N SER A 99 -4.97 11.21 0.13
CA SER A 99 -6.33 10.80 -0.25
C SER A 99 -7.45 11.77 0.17
N SER A 100 -7.11 12.87 0.85
CA SER A 100 -8.08 13.85 1.38
C SER A 100 -8.10 15.17 0.60
N LYS A 101 -9.07 16.03 0.91
CA LYS A 101 -9.05 17.45 0.56
C LYS A 101 -9.07 18.29 1.83
N ILE A 102 -8.28 19.36 1.86
CA ILE A 102 -8.35 20.36 2.91
C ILE A 102 -9.61 21.23 2.69
N ILE A 103 -10.48 21.30 3.70
CA ILE A 103 -11.73 22.06 3.67
C ILE A 103 -11.55 23.40 4.40
N PHE A 104 -10.69 23.40 5.41
CA PHE A 104 -10.41 24.55 6.25
C PHE A 104 -9.04 24.39 6.88
N SER A 105 -8.26 25.47 6.92
CA SER A 105 -7.08 25.61 7.77
C SER A 105 -7.00 27.04 8.30
N ARG A 106 -6.43 27.19 9.48
CA ARG A 106 -5.96 28.47 10.03
C ARG A 106 -4.52 28.40 10.53
N ASP A 107 -3.83 27.33 10.18
CA ASP A 107 -2.46 27.04 10.60
C ASP A 107 -1.62 26.76 9.36
N ASP A 108 -0.69 27.68 9.09
CA ASP A 108 0.12 27.67 7.86
C ASP A 108 1.06 26.46 7.78
N GLU A 109 1.49 25.92 8.93
CA GLU A 109 2.36 24.75 8.99
C GLU A 109 1.60 23.48 8.57
N ILE A 110 0.35 23.33 9.02
CA ILE A 110 -0.52 22.24 8.60
C ILE A 110 -0.79 22.30 7.09
N GLU A 111 -1.05 23.51 6.55
CA GLU A 111 -1.29 23.70 5.13
C GLU A 111 -0.03 23.39 4.29
N SER A 112 1.14 23.82 4.75
CA SER A 112 2.43 23.49 4.14
C SER A 112 2.67 21.98 4.07
N ILE A 113 2.38 21.25 5.14
CA ILE A 113 2.50 19.79 5.19
C ILE A 113 1.51 19.10 4.25
N PHE A 114 0.26 19.56 4.20
CA PHE A 114 -0.72 19.03 3.25
C PHE A 114 -0.24 19.19 1.80
N ASN A 115 0.28 20.36 1.44
CA ASN A 115 0.83 20.61 0.12
C ASN A 115 2.04 19.69 -0.17
N LYS A 116 3.00 19.59 0.76
CA LYS A 116 4.13 18.66 0.64
C LYS A 116 3.67 17.22 0.43
N ALA A 117 2.69 16.75 1.19
CA ALA A 117 2.14 15.40 1.07
C ALA A 117 1.59 15.15 -0.35
N LYS A 118 0.82 16.10 -0.90
CA LYS A 118 0.25 16.01 -2.26
C LYS A 118 1.30 15.93 -3.35
N TYR A 119 2.41 16.64 -3.22
CA TYR A 119 3.51 16.62 -4.20
C TYR A 119 4.55 15.53 -3.93
N SER A 120 4.44 14.80 -2.82
CA SER A 120 5.38 13.72 -2.44
C SER A 120 5.02 12.33 -2.98
N LEU A 121 3.95 12.20 -3.77
CA LEU A 121 3.46 10.94 -4.35
C LEU A 121 4.56 10.15 -5.07
N ASP A 122 5.49 10.85 -5.74
CA ASP A 122 6.59 10.20 -6.45
C ASP A 122 7.68 9.64 -5.53
N LYS A 123 7.89 10.23 -4.33
CA LYS A 123 9.03 9.89 -3.45
C LYS A 123 8.99 8.45 -2.96
N TYR A 124 7.81 7.90 -2.69
CA TYR A 124 7.63 6.55 -2.12
C TYR A 124 7.09 5.54 -3.13
N ARG A 125 6.98 5.95 -4.40
CA ARG A 125 6.37 5.14 -5.46
C ARG A 125 7.10 3.80 -5.64
N GLU A 126 8.44 3.83 -5.68
CA GLU A 126 9.24 2.62 -5.82
C GLU A 126 9.16 1.69 -4.60
N THR A 127 8.98 2.24 -3.39
CA THR A 127 8.78 1.42 -2.18
C THR A 127 7.40 0.76 -2.17
N TRP A 128 6.37 1.46 -2.66
CA TRP A 128 5.04 0.89 -2.86
C TRP A 128 5.03 -0.20 -3.92
N ASN A 129 5.86 -0.11 -4.97
CA ASN A 129 6.05 -1.22 -5.92
C ASN A 129 6.44 -2.50 -5.18
N LEU A 130 7.37 -2.44 -4.20
CA LEU A 130 7.77 -3.61 -3.41
C LEU A 130 6.61 -4.18 -2.57
N VAL A 131 5.75 -3.33 -2.01
CA VAL A 131 4.57 -3.78 -1.25
C VAL A 131 3.63 -4.57 -2.16
N TYR A 132 3.29 -4.01 -3.33
CA TYR A 132 2.39 -4.67 -4.27
C TYR A 132 3.02 -5.92 -4.88
N LEU A 133 4.27 -5.84 -5.32
CA LEU A 133 5.05 -6.95 -5.87
C LEU A 133 5.14 -8.13 -4.90
N GLY A 134 5.46 -7.86 -3.62
CA GLY A 134 5.55 -8.90 -2.60
C GLY A 134 4.22 -9.62 -2.37
N ASN A 135 3.11 -8.90 -2.40
CA ASN A 135 1.77 -9.50 -2.29
C ASN A 135 1.42 -10.34 -3.52
N VAL A 136 1.68 -9.83 -4.73
CA VAL A 136 1.46 -10.57 -5.99
C VAL A 136 2.25 -11.89 -5.99
N ILE A 137 3.55 -11.85 -5.71
CA ILE A 137 4.42 -13.05 -5.71
C ILE A 137 3.91 -14.08 -4.69
N LYS A 138 3.60 -13.62 -3.48
CA LYS A 138 3.11 -14.50 -2.42
C LYS A 138 1.79 -15.16 -2.81
N ASP A 139 0.82 -14.39 -3.26
CA ASP A 139 -0.53 -14.90 -3.53
C ASP A 139 -0.53 -15.79 -4.79
N ILE A 140 0.22 -15.44 -5.84
CA ILE A 140 0.39 -16.32 -7.02
C ILE A 140 1.01 -17.66 -6.64
N ARG A 141 2.03 -17.68 -5.76
CA ARG A 141 2.60 -18.94 -5.26
C ARG A 141 1.55 -19.78 -4.53
N VAL A 142 0.70 -19.15 -3.72
CA VAL A 142 -0.37 -19.85 -2.98
C VAL A 142 -1.45 -20.34 -3.95
N THR A 143 -1.85 -19.55 -4.95
CA THR A 143 -2.75 -19.95 -6.03
C THR A 143 -2.24 -21.21 -6.72
N LYS A 144 -0.96 -21.22 -7.16
CA LYS A 144 -0.31 -22.37 -7.81
C LYS A 144 -0.30 -23.61 -6.91
N LYS A 145 0.01 -23.45 -5.62
CA LYS A 145 -0.04 -24.55 -4.63
C LYS A 145 -1.42 -25.20 -4.55
N TYR A 146 -2.48 -24.41 -4.45
CA TYR A 146 -3.85 -24.95 -4.38
C TYR A 146 -4.28 -25.58 -5.71
N LEU A 147 -3.86 -25.02 -6.84
CA LEU A 147 -4.15 -25.56 -8.16
C LEU A 147 -3.50 -26.94 -8.37
N GLN A 148 -2.26 -27.10 -7.90
CA GLN A 148 -1.55 -28.39 -7.88
C GLN A 148 -2.26 -29.43 -7.02
N ASN A 149 -2.86 -29.02 -5.91
CA ASN A 149 -3.63 -29.87 -5.01
C ASN A 149 -5.10 -30.05 -5.43
N ASN A 150 -5.47 -29.68 -6.66
CA ASN A 150 -6.84 -29.71 -7.20
C ASN A 150 -7.88 -28.97 -6.32
N SER A 151 -7.45 -28.03 -5.47
CA SER A 151 -8.32 -27.18 -4.66
C SER A 151 -8.71 -25.94 -5.46
N VAL A 152 -9.49 -26.13 -6.54
CA VAL A 152 -9.79 -25.09 -7.54
C VAL A 152 -10.48 -23.88 -6.92
N PHE A 153 -11.48 -24.09 -6.07
CA PHE A 153 -12.21 -23.01 -5.40
C PHE A 153 -11.28 -22.11 -4.56
N THR A 154 -10.43 -22.72 -3.74
CA THR A 154 -9.47 -21.96 -2.91
C THR A 154 -8.39 -21.28 -3.76
N SER A 155 -7.96 -21.92 -4.85
CA SER A 155 -7.03 -21.30 -5.81
C SER A 155 -7.63 -20.04 -6.44
N TYR A 156 -8.91 -20.09 -6.82
CA TYR A 156 -9.65 -18.96 -7.36
C TYR A 156 -9.78 -17.81 -6.34
N GLU A 157 -10.17 -18.11 -5.10
CA GLU A 157 -10.29 -17.11 -4.02
C GLU A 157 -8.97 -16.37 -3.76
N VAL A 158 -7.85 -17.09 -3.72
CA VAL A 158 -6.52 -16.48 -3.57
C VAL A 158 -6.15 -15.65 -4.80
N LEU A 159 -6.48 -16.13 -6.00
CA LEU A 159 -6.20 -15.41 -7.24
C LEU A 159 -6.91 -14.05 -7.28
N ILE A 160 -8.17 -13.95 -6.83
CA ILE A 160 -8.88 -12.66 -6.79
C ILE A 160 -8.12 -11.62 -5.94
N ARG A 161 -7.50 -12.04 -4.83
CA ARG A 161 -6.64 -11.16 -4.01
C ARG A 161 -5.35 -10.77 -4.74
N ALA A 162 -4.77 -11.69 -5.51
CA ALA A 162 -3.60 -11.42 -6.33
C ALA A 162 -3.89 -10.40 -7.44
N LEU A 163 -5.08 -10.44 -8.06
CA LEU A 163 -5.49 -9.49 -9.11
C LEU A 163 -5.53 -8.04 -8.61
N ASP A 164 -6.01 -7.80 -7.38
CA ASP A 164 -6.00 -6.47 -6.78
C ASP A 164 -4.57 -5.96 -6.57
N SER A 165 -3.70 -6.78 -5.98
CA SER A 165 -2.28 -6.41 -5.78
C SER A 165 -1.56 -6.20 -7.12
N PHE A 166 -1.88 -7.01 -8.13
CA PHE A 166 -1.33 -6.88 -9.48
C PHE A 166 -1.79 -5.58 -10.15
N ALA A 167 -3.09 -5.25 -10.07
CA ALA A 167 -3.61 -4.01 -10.62
C ALA A 167 -2.96 -2.78 -9.97
N LYS A 168 -2.76 -2.82 -8.65
CA LYS A 168 -2.04 -1.75 -7.92
C LYS A 168 -0.60 -1.62 -8.39
N LEU A 169 0.12 -2.74 -8.56
CA LEU A 169 1.47 -2.73 -9.13
C LEU A 169 1.49 -2.17 -10.55
N TYR A 170 0.59 -2.61 -11.41
CA TYR A 170 0.46 -2.15 -12.80
C TYR A 170 0.23 -0.63 -12.87
N LEU A 171 -0.75 -0.12 -12.11
CA LEU A 171 -1.04 1.31 -12.07
C LEU A 171 0.17 2.12 -11.59
N ASN A 172 0.78 1.67 -10.49
CA ASN A 172 1.91 2.36 -9.90
C ASN A 172 3.16 2.33 -10.80
N LEU A 173 3.43 1.24 -11.52
CA LEU A 173 4.51 1.18 -12.52
C LEU A 173 4.26 2.15 -13.68
N ASN A 174 3.01 2.31 -14.12
CA ASN A 174 2.65 3.18 -15.24
C ASN A 174 2.38 4.66 -14.85
N GLY A 175 2.56 5.03 -13.58
CA GLY A 175 2.46 6.42 -13.12
C GLY A 175 1.05 6.90 -12.83
N TYR A 176 0.11 5.97 -12.73
CA TYR A 176 -1.24 6.26 -12.28
C TYR A 176 -1.31 6.24 -10.76
N THR A 177 -2.13 7.14 -10.20
CA THR A 177 -2.51 7.08 -8.80
C THR A 177 -3.29 5.79 -8.53
N VAL A 178 -2.83 5.00 -7.56
CA VAL A 178 -3.51 3.76 -7.16
C VAL A 178 -4.87 4.09 -6.54
N SER A 179 -5.94 3.60 -7.17
CA SER A 179 -7.31 3.79 -6.69
C SER A 179 -7.75 2.68 -5.72
N LYS A 180 -8.86 2.91 -5.01
CA LYS A 180 -9.52 1.85 -4.21
C LYS A 180 -10.08 0.72 -5.10
N ASP A 181 -10.53 1.06 -6.30
CA ASP A 181 -11.03 0.14 -7.32
C ASP A 181 -9.96 -0.08 -8.40
N ALA A 182 -8.81 -0.58 -7.97
CA ALA A 182 -7.61 -0.70 -8.80
C ALA A 182 -7.82 -1.66 -9.99
N VAL A 183 -8.54 -2.76 -9.76
CA VAL A 183 -8.82 -3.75 -10.80
C VAL A 183 -9.63 -3.13 -11.94
N LYS A 184 -10.73 -2.43 -11.63
CA LYS A 184 -11.55 -1.76 -12.64
C LYS A 184 -10.76 -0.72 -13.43
N MET A 185 -9.92 0.06 -12.75
CA MET A 185 -9.06 1.02 -13.44
C MET A 185 -8.06 0.32 -14.36
N ALA A 186 -7.42 -0.76 -13.91
CA ALA A 186 -6.45 -1.50 -14.70
C ALA A 186 -7.07 -2.21 -15.92
N ILE A 187 -8.26 -2.82 -15.81
CA ILE A 187 -8.93 -3.44 -16.96
C ILE A 187 -9.33 -2.41 -18.03
N ASN A 188 -9.73 -1.20 -17.62
CA ASN A 188 -10.04 -0.12 -18.56
C ASN A 188 -8.79 0.41 -19.29
N LEU A 189 -7.61 0.27 -18.68
CA LEU A 189 -6.33 0.71 -19.24
C LEU A 189 -5.58 -0.40 -19.99
N ASN A 190 -5.99 -1.67 -19.84
CA ASN A 190 -5.30 -2.82 -20.40
C ASN A 190 -6.29 -3.88 -20.89
N ASN A 191 -6.52 -3.89 -22.21
CA ASN A 191 -7.44 -4.83 -22.86
C ASN A 191 -7.08 -6.30 -22.64
N LYS A 192 -5.79 -6.66 -22.57
CA LYS A 192 -5.38 -8.05 -22.30
C LYS A 192 -5.76 -8.45 -20.88
N PHE A 193 -5.49 -7.58 -19.92
CA PHE A 193 -5.90 -7.82 -18.53
C PHE A 193 -7.42 -7.89 -18.40
N ASN A 194 -8.16 -7.05 -19.12
CA ASN A 194 -9.62 -7.12 -19.15
C ASN A 194 -10.13 -8.50 -19.57
N VAL A 195 -9.64 -9.04 -20.69
CA VAL A 195 -10.02 -10.38 -21.16
C VAL A 195 -9.71 -11.47 -20.12
N ILE A 196 -8.55 -11.38 -19.45
CA ILE A 196 -8.18 -12.33 -18.39
C ILE A 196 -9.18 -12.27 -17.22
N VAL A 197 -9.54 -11.06 -16.79
CA VAL A 197 -10.50 -10.85 -15.69
C VAL A 197 -11.89 -11.30 -16.10
N ASP A 198 -12.37 -10.92 -17.28
CA ASP A 198 -13.68 -11.30 -17.80
C ASP A 198 -13.84 -12.83 -17.90
N ASN A 199 -12.82 -13.55 -18.37
CA ASN A 199 -12.85 -15.01 -18.46
C ASN A 199 -12.90 -15.69 -17.08
N LEU A 200 -12.34 -15.06 -16.04
CA LEU A 200 -12.44 -15.61 -14.67
C LEU A 200 -13.88 -15.55 -14.13
N PHE A 201 -14.60 -14.48 -14.42
CA PHE A 201 -15.93 -14.23 -13.85
C PHE A 201 -17.10 -14.72 -14.72
N ASN A 202 -16.95 -14.73 -16.04
CA ASN A 202 -18.04 -15.10 -16.96
C ASN A 202 -18.09 -16.60 -17.28
N ASP A 203 -16.96 -17.31 -17.17
CA ASP A 203 -16.93 -18.75 -17.30
C ASP A 203 -17.10 -19.44 -15.94
N LYS A 204 -17.50 -20.71 -15.94
CA LYS A 204 -17.44 -21.52 -14.72
C LYS A 204 -16.01 -21.51 -14.18
N CYS A 205 -15.84 -21.40 -12.86
CA CYS A 205 -14.55 -21.47 -12.16
C CYS A 205 -13.72 -22.68 -12.65
N ALA A 206 -12.86 -22.43 -13.63
CA ALA A 206 -12.14 -23.44 -14.38
C ALA A 206 -10.65 -23.36 -14.07
N LYS A 207 -10.03 -24.54 -13.93
CA LYS A 207 -8.59 -24.67 -13.70
C LYS A 207 -7.77 -23.94 -14.78
N GLU A 208 -8.23 -24.00 -16.02
CA GLU A 208 -7.61 -23.35 -17.16
C GLU A 208 -7.63 -21.82 -17.04
N ASN A 209 -8.76 -21.22 -16.68
CA ASN A 209 -8.87 -19.76 -16.53
C ASN A 209 -7.99 -19.23 -15.38
N ILE A 210 -7.90 -19.98 -14.27
CA ILE A 210 -6.97 -19.67 -13.18
C ILE A 210 -5.52 -19.74 -13.67
N GLN A 211 -5.15 -20.78 -14.44
CA GLN A 211 -3.81 -20.93 -14.97
C GLN A 211 -3.46 -19.80 -15.95
N ASN A 212 -4.36 -19.45 -16.86
CA ASN A 212 -4.19 -18.35 -17.80
C ASN A 212 -3.93 -17.01 -17.09
N ALA A 213 -4.65 -16.74 -16.00
CA ALA A 213 -4.43 -15.53 -15.20
C ALA A 213 -3.09 -15.55 -14.46
N VAL A 214 -2.68 -16.70 -13.93
CA VAL A 214 -1.35 -16.88 -13.32
C VAL A 214 -0.25 -16.64 -14.35
N ASP A 215 -0.36 -17.23 -15.54
CA ASP A 215 0.63 -17.11 -16.60
C ASP A 215 0.72 -15.67 -17.10
N TYR A 216 -0.41 -14.98 -17.24
CA TYR A 216 -0.44 -13.55 -17.58
C TYR A 216 0.35 -12.70 -16.58
N ILE A 217 0.16 -12.94 -15.27
CA ILE A 217 0.87 -12.21 -14.22
C ILE A 217 2.35 -12.58 -14.20
N GLU A 218 2.71 -13.86 -14.33
CA GLU A 218 4.12 -14.28 -14.37
C GLU A 218 4.87 -13.68 -15.58
N ASN A 219 4.24 -13.62 -16.75
CA ASN A 219 4.79 -12.96 -17.94
C ASN A 219 4.98 -11.45 -17.73
N PHE A 220 4.01 -10.78 -17.11
CA PHE A 220 4.17 -9.36 -16.76
C PHE A 220 5.37 -9.13 -15.83
N LEU A 221 5.57 -10.02 -14.84
CA LEU A 221 6.72 -9.96 -13.96
C LEU A 221 8.03 -10.25 -14.70
N ASP A 222 8.05 -11.14 -15.68
CA ASP A 222 9.23 -11.36 -16.55
C ASP A 222 9.72 -10.07 -17.20
N GLU A 223 8.80 -9.24 -17.65
CA GLU A 223 9.11 -7.98 -18.32
C GLU A 223 9.45 -6.84 -17.35
N ASN A 224 8.81 -6.80 -16.17
CA ASN A 224 8.77 -5.60 -15.32
C ASN A 224 9.45 -5.74 -13.96
N ILE A 225 9.94 -6.92 -13.57
CA ILE A 225 10.41 -7.13 -12.19
C ILE A 225 11.64 -6.28 -11.81
N ASN A 226 12.52 -5.94 -12.77
CA ASN A 226 13.65 -5.05 -12.48
C ASN A 226 13.18 -3.67 -12.01
N GLU A 227 12.19 -3.11 -12.70
CA GLU A 227 11.60 -1.82 -12.35
C GLU A 227 10.74 -1.92 -11.07
N ALA A 228 9.94 -2.98 -10.96
CA ALA A 228 9.12 -3.23 -9.77
C ALA A 228 9.94 -3.43 -8.49
N ALA A 229 11.16 -3.98 -8.62
CA ALA A 229 12.07 -4.22 -7.51
C ALA A 229 13.21 -3.20 -7.43
N LYS A 230 13.16 -2.11 -8.20
CA LYS A 230 14.26 -1.15 -8.37
C LYS A 230 14.82 -0.66 -7.04
N SER A 231 13.97 -0.16 -6.15
CA SER A 231 14.39 0.35 -4.83
C SER A 231 15.12 -0.71 -3.97
N LEU A 232 14.73 -1.98 -4.06
CA LEU A 232 15.41 -3.08 -3.36
C LEU A 232 16.74 -3.44 -4.04
N LEU A 233 16.78 -3.44 -5.37
CA LEU A 233 18.00 -3.71 -6.14
C LEU A 233 19.06 -2.63 -5.91
N ASP A 234 18.66 -1.36 -5.96
CA ASP A 234 19.50 -0.20 -5.70
C ASP A 234 20.02 -0.25 -4.25
N TYR A 235 19.16 -0.56 -3.28
CA TYR A 235 19.58 -0.76 -1.88
C TYR A 235 20.64 -1.87 -1.73
N LEU A 236 20.44 -3.04 -2.37
CA LEU A 236 21.41 -4.14 -2.30
C LEU A 236 22.73 -3.78 -3.00
N TYR A 237 22.67 -3.00 -4.07
CA TYR A 237 23.85 -2.50 -4.78
C TYR A 237 24.64 -1.53 -3.89
N GLU A 238 23.97 -0.54 -3.29
CA GLU A 238 24.57 0.46 -2.41
C GLU A 238 25.18 -0.14 -1.15
N LYS A 239 24.49 -1.07 -0.48
CA LYS A 239 25.03 -1.75 0.71
C LYS A 239 26.21 -2.65 0.38
N ASN A 240 26.30 -3.14 -0.86
CA ASN A 240 27.37 -4.00 -1.37
C ASN A 240 27.76 -5.14 -0.41
N ALA A 241 26.76 -5.79 0.19
CA ALA A 241 26.94 -6.81 1.21
C ALA A 241 25.85 -7.88 1.11
N PHE A 242 26.13 -9.05 1.67
CA PHE A 242 25.12 -10.10 1.85
C PHE A 242 24.26 -9.79 3.07
N LEU A 243 22.99 -9.46 2.81
CA LEU A 243 22.02 -9.08 3.83
C LEU A 243 20.89 -10.09 3.92
N SER A 244 20.42 -10.35 5.14
CA SER A 244 19.26 -11.20 5.37
C SER A 244 17.98 -10.41 5.14
N SER A 245 16.89 -11.14 4.90
CA SER A 245 15.56 -10.53 4.78
C SER A 245 15.17 -9.72 6.03
N PHE A 246 15.67 -10.10 7.21
CA PHE A 246 15.43 -9.39 8.46
C PHE A 246 16.18 -8.05 8.50
N GLU A 247 17.46 -8.04 8.13
CA GLU A 247 18.27 -6.81 8.09
C GLU A 247 17.69 -5.80 7.10
N ILE A 248 17.34 -6.24 5.90
CA ILE A 248 16.73 -5.39 4.87
C ILE A 248 15.38 -4.86 5.38
N LYS A 249 14.52 -5.73 5.93
CA LYS A 249 13.21 -5.33 6.41
C LYS A 249 13.29 -4.29 7.53
N ASN A 250 14.30 -4.33 8.40
CA ASN A 250 14.43 -3.40 9.54
C ASN A 250 15.29 -2.15 9.23
N SER A 251 15.71 -1.97 7.99
CA SER A 251 16.40 -0.75 7.54
C SER A 251 15.48 0.48 7.55
N ASP A 252 16.04 1.68 7.64
CA ASP A 252 15.27 2.93 7.68
C ASP A 252 14.43 3.15 6.42
N GLU A 253 14.88 2.59 5.29
CA GLU A 253 14.26 2.65 3.98
C GLU A 253 12.99 1.79 3.88
N PHE A 254 12.92 0.68 4.63
CA PHE A 254 11.87 -0.35 4.44
C PHE A 254 11.06 -0.72 5.70
N LYS A 255 11.54 -0.41 6.91
CA LYS A 255 10.94 -0.87 8.19
C LYS A 255 9.48 -0.50 8.41
N GLU A 256 9.02 0.48 7.66
CA GLU A 256 7.70 1.09 7.81
C GLU A 256 6.68 0.62 6.76
N PHE A 257 7.13 -0.21 5.84
CA PHE A 257 6.32 -0.79 4.79
C PHE A 257 6.14 -2.29 5.02
N ASN A 258 4.92 -2.79 4.79
CA ASN A 258 4.62 -4.23 4.92
C ASN A 258 5.11 -5.00 3.68
N ILE A 259 6.41 -4.95 3.41
CA ILE A 259 7.02 -5.58 2.25
C ILE A 259 7.29 -7.06 2.55
N LYS A 260 6.96 -7.93 1.60
CA LYS A 260 7.29 -9.37 1.66
C LYS A 260 8.71 -9.62 1.16
N ILE A 261 9.70 -9.05 1.87
CA ILE A 261 11.11 -8.99 1.44
C ILE A 261 11.64 -10.38 1.02
N GLU A 262 11.48 -11.40 1.85
CA GLU A 262 11.96 -12.76 1.54
C GLU A 262 11.27 -13.37 0.30
N ASP A 263 10.00 -13.06 0.05
CA ASP A 263 9.29 -13.54 -1.15
C ASP A 263 9.85 -12.87 -2.43
N ILE A 264 10.14 -11.57 -2.37
CA ILE A 264 10.74 -10.82 -3.48
C ILE A 264 12.17 -11.32 -3.74
N LEU A 265 13.00 -11.46 -2.71
CA LEU A 265 14.39 -11.92 -2.85
C LEU A 265 14.47 -13.32 -3.48
N LYS A 266 13.59 -14.24 -3.08
CA LYS A 266 13.50 -15.57 -3.70
C LYS A 266 13.19 -15.48 -5.20
N GLU A 267 12.26 -14.62 -5.58
CA GLU A 267 11.88 -14.45 -6.99
C GLU A 267 13.01 -13.79 -7.80
N LEU A 268 13.65 -12.75 -7.27
CA LEU A 268 14.82 -12.10 -7.88
C LEU A 268 15.99 -13.09 -8.06
N TYR A 269 16.24 -13.95 -7.06
CA TYR A 269 17.27 -14.98 -7.15
C TYR A 269 16.94 -16.03 -8.22
N LYS A 270 15.70 -16.53 -8.25
CA LYS A 270 15.21 -17.45 -9.31
C LYS A 270 15.44 -16.88 -10.71
N ARG A 271 15.32 -15.56 -10.86
CA ARG A 271 15.52 -14.82 -12.10
C ARG A 271 16.96 -14.36 -12.34
N LYS A 272 17.90 -14.76 -11.47
CA LYS A 272 19.34 -14.48 -11.58
C LYS A 272 19.67 -12.97 -11.58
N LEU A 273 18.86 -12.16 -10.89
CA LEU A 273 19.07 -10.72 -10.71
C LEU A 273 19.93 -10.40 -9.47
N ILE A 274 19.89 -11.29 -8.47
CA ILE A 274 20.69 -11.19 -7.24
C ILE A 274 21.39 -12.52 -6.95
N MET A 275 22.35 -12.47 -6.04
CA MET A 275 23.03 -13.65 -5.50
C MET A 275 22.42 -14.07 -4.17
N LYS A 276 22.60 -15.34 -3.82
CA LYS A 276 22.18 -15.92 -2.55
C LYS A 276 23.35 -16.68 -1.92
N ASP A 277 23.55 -16.47 -0.63
CA ASP A 277 24.45 -17.27 0.21
C ASP A 277 23.77 -17.53 1.57
N THR A 278 24.52 -18.03 2.54
CA THR A 278 24.07 -18.34 3.88
C THR A 278 25.12 -17.96 4.93
N LYS A 279 24.71 -17.21 5.96
CA LYS A 279 25.58 -16.83 7.09
C LYS A 279 25.14 -17.50 8.39
N ASN A 280 26.06 -17.72 9.32
CA ASN A 280 25.69 -18.22 10.66
C ASN A 280 24.95 -17.13 11.43
N LEU A 281 23.88 -17.51 12.13
CA LEU A 281 23.28 -16.66 13.14
C LEU A 281 23.95 -16.95 14.49
N ASP A 282 24.80 -16.02 14.92
CA ASP A 282 25.56 -16.12 16.17
C ASP A 282 24.73 -15.54 17.32
N LEU A 283 24.56 -16.31 18.40
CA LEU A 283 23.92 -15.86 19.63
C LEU A 283 24.94 -15.17 20.57
N PRO A 284 24.49 -14.38 21.56
CA PRO A 284 25.38 -13.68 22.51
C PRO A 284 26.40 -14.57 23.25
N SER A 285 26.20 -15.89 23.26
CA SER A 285 27.08 -16.90 23.86
C SER A 285 28.07 -17.57 22.87
N ASN A 286 28.22 -17.06 21.63
CA ASN A 286 28.92 -17.72 20.52
C ASN A 286 28.33 -19.10 20.12
N GLU A 287 27.11 -19.40 20.57
CA GLU A 287 26.35 -20.55 20.12
C GLU A 287 25.76 -20.28 18.73
N LYS A 288 25.94 -21.23 17.81
CA LYS A 288 25.38 -21.18 16.46
C LYS A 288 23.97 -21.76 16.49
N LEU A 289 22.97 -20.95 16.14
CA LEU A 289 21.59 -21.45 16.07
C LEU A 289 21.33 -22.19 14.75
N VAL A 290 21.43 -21.47 13.64
CA VAL A 290 21.21 -21.98 12.27
C VAL A 290 21.87 -21.04 11.27
N ARG A 291 22.04 -21.50 10.03
CA ARG A 291 22.43 -20.62 8.92
C ARG A 291 21.19 -19.94 8.33
N GLU A 292 21.21 -18.63 8.20
CA GLU A 292 20.14 -17.88 7.54
C GLU A 292 20.51 -17.55 6.09
N ASN A 293 19.50 -17.43 5.22
CA ASN A 293 19.68 -16.99 3.84
C ASN A 293 20.05 -15.50 3.81
N VAL A 294 21.04 -15.16 2.99
CA VAL A 294 21.45 -13.79 2.73
C VAL A 294 21.58 -13.54 1.24
N TYR A 295 21.39 -12.30 0.83
CA TYR A 295 21.32 -11.91 -0.57
C TYR A 295 22.14 -10.66 -0.83
N SER A 296 22.72 -10.55 -2.03
CA SER A 296 23.51 -9.40 -2.46
C SER A 296 23.26 -9.11 -3.94
N TYR A 297 23.61 -7.90 -4.38
CA TYR A 297 23.55 -7.54 -5.79
C TYR A 297 24.59 -8.34 -6.61
N LYS A 298 24.28 -8.61 -7.87
CA LYS A 298 25.06 -9.53 -8.73
C LYS A 298 26.49 -9.05 -9.07
N SER A 299 26.80 -7.78 -8.90
CA SER A 299 28.13 -7.20 -9.20
C SER A 299 29.17 -7.39 -8.08
N TYR A 300 28.99 -8.36 -7.19
CA TYR A 300 29.97 -8.60 -6.12
C TYR A 300 31.24 -9.27 -6.68
N GLU A 301 32.23 -8.46 -7.07
CA GLU A 301 33.61 -8.93 -7.17
C GLU A 301 34.16 -9.14 -5.76
N ALA A 302 34.32 -10.41 -5.38
CA ALA A 302 35.00 -10.79 -4.16
C ALA A 302 36.52 -10.50 -4.27
N GLN A 303 36.93 -9.24 -4.12
CA GLN A 303 38.32 -8.91 -3.80
C GLN A 303 38.53 -8.93 -2.28
N SER A 304 38.52 -10.13 -1.69
CA SER A 304 39.21 -10.38 -0.42
C SER A 304 39.41 -11.89 -0.21
N LYS A 305 40.25 -12.47 -1.04
CA LYS A 305 41.12 -13.58 -0.64
C LYS A 305 42.57 -13.11 -0.76
N LYS A 306 43.12 -12.67 0.36
CA LYS A 306 44.55 -12.77 0.68
C LYS A 306 44.66 -13.20 2.13
#